data_AF-A0A377ZYD5-F1
#
_entry.id   AF-A0A377ZYD5-F1
#
_cell.length_a   1.000
_cell.length_b   1.000
_cell.length_c   1.000
_cell.angle_alpha   90.00
_cell.angle_beta   90.00
_cell.angle_gamma   90.00
#
_symmetry.space_group_name_H-M   'P 1'
#
loop_
_entity.id
_entity.type
_entity.pdbx_description
1 polymer ?
#
loop_
_entity_poly.entity_id
_entity_poly.type
_entity_poly.pdbx_seq_one_letter_code
_entity_poly.pdbx_strand_id
1 'polypeptide(L)'
;MIVFGATLMKDAPNHPAATAANGVVENDFTLAESMRKPQYWMLAVMFLTACMSGLYVIGVAKDIAQGMVHLDVATAANAVTVISIANLSGRLVLGILSDKISRIRVITIGQVVSLVGMAALLFAPLNALTFFAAIACVAFNFGGTITVFPSLVSEFFGLNNLAKNYGVIYLGFGIGSICGSLIASLSAVST
;
A
#
# COMPACT_ATOMS: atom_id res chain seq x y z
N MET A 1 9.88 -7.39 19.84
CA MET A 1 9.92 -5.94 19.48
C MET A 1 8.55 -5.27 19.53
N ILE A 2 7.46 -5.91 19.07
CA ILE A 2 6.10 -5.31 19.11
C ILE A 2 5.62 -5.02 20.55
N VAL A 3 5.78 -5.97 21.48
CA VAL A 3 5.34 -5.80 22.89
C VAL A 3 6.12 -4.68 23.59
N PHE A 4 7.44 -4.60 23.35
CA PHE A 4 8.30 -3.57 23.93
C PHE A 4 8.05 -2.18 23.34
N GLY A 5 7.70 -2.11 22.05
CA GLY A 5 7.28 -0.86 21.40
C GLY A 5 5.91 -0.38 21.88
N ALA A 6 4.98 -1.30 22.13
CA ALA A 6 3.65 -0.98 22.66
C ALA A 6 3.72 -0.41 24.09
N THR A 7 4.65 -0.88 24.93
CA THR A 7 4.85 -0.34 26.29
C THR A 7 5.52 1.04 26.32
N LEU A 8 6.13 1.48 25.21
CA LEU A 8 6.80 2.78 25.10
C LEU A 8 5.90 3.85 24.47
N MET A 9 4.82 3.45 23.80
CA MET A 9 3.82 4.35 23.26
C MET A 9 2.96 4.92 24.40
N LYS A 10 3.31 6.12 24.84
CA LYS A 10 2.48 6.94 25.72
C LYS A 10 1.21 7.32 24.97
N ASP A 11 0.05 7.15 25.60
CA ASP A 11 -1.23 7.55 25.01
C ASP A 11 -1.12 8.99 24.48
N ALA A 12 -1.47 9.17 23.21
CA ALA A 12 -1.56 10.49 22.63
C ALA A 12 -2.53 11.31 23.50
N PRO A 13 -2.16 12.54 23.90
CA PRO A 13 -3.09 13.39 24.63
C PRO A 13 -4.38 13.48 23.83
N ASN A 14 -5.51 13.16 24.45
CA ASN A 14 -6.83 13.33 23.83
C ASN A 14 -6.86 14.75 23.27
N HIS A 15 -6.95 14.89 21.95
CA HIS A 15 -7.24 16.19 21.36
C HIS A 15 -8.67 16.50 21.82
N PRO A 16 -8.90 17.50 22.69
CA PRO A 16 -10.25 17.94 22.95
C PRO A 16 -10.78 18.38 21.59
N ALA A 17 -11.93 17.83 21.18
CA ALA A 17 -12.63 18.17 19.95
C ALA A 17 -12.54 19.69 19.77
N ALA A 18 -11.67 20.11 18.85
CA ALA A 18 -11.56 21.51 18.55
C ALA A 18 -12.81 21.77 17.73
N THR A 19 -13.79 22.44 18.32
CA THR A 19 -14.96 22.98 17.63
C THR A 19 -14.47 23.81 16.44
N ALA A 20 -14.27 23.15 15.30
CA ALA A 20 -14.04 23.80 14.04
C ALA A 20 -15.36 24.50 13.69
N ALA A 21 -15.26 25.79 13.40
CA ALA A 21 -16.36 26.74 13.26
C ALA A 21 -17.34 26.47 12.08
N ASN A 22 -17.44 25.23 11.59
CA ASN A 22 -18.17 24.86 10.37
C ASN A 22 -19.24 23.77 10.55
N GLY A 23 -19.68 23.45 11.77
CA GLY A 23 -20.85 22.59 11.98
C GLY A 23 -20.75 21.16 11.42
N VAL A 24 -19.54 20.72 11.04
CA VAL A 24 -19.27 19.32 10.74
C VAL A 24 -19.01 18.64 12.07
N VAL A 25 -19.96 17.82 12.50
CA VAL A 25 -19.80 16.96 13.68
C VAL A 25 -18.54 16.11 13.44
N GLU A 26 -17.47 16.36 14.20
CA GLU A 26 -16.33 15.44 14.36
C GLU A 26 -16.90 14.16 14.98
N ASN A 27 -17.39 13.26 14.15
CA ASN A 27 -17.80 11.95 14.60
C ASN A 27 -16.54 11.11 14.83
N ASP A 28 -16.03 11.17 16.06
CA ASP A 28 -15.04 10.20 16.57
C ASP A 28 -15.68 8.81 16.61
N PHE A 29 -15.71 8.13 15.47
CA PHE A 29 -16.28 6.79 15.37
C PHE A 29 -15.40 5.81 16.15
N THR A 30 -16.01 5.13 17.10
CA THR A 30 -15.37 4.02 17.80
C THR A 30 -15.12 2.84 16.85
N LEU A 31 -14.15 1.98 17.16
CA LEU A 31 -13.84 0.75 16.39
C LEU A 31 -15.09 -0.06 16.01
N ALA A 32 -16.02 -0.20 16.95
CA ALA A 32 -17.28 -0.92 16.76
C ALA A 32 -18.23 -0.21 15.77
N GLU A 33 -18.23 1.12 15.73
CA GLU A 33 -19.06 1.90 14.79
C GLU A 33 -18.42 1.98 13.41
N SER A 34 -17.09 2.13 13.33
CA SER A 34 -16.33 2.10 12.09
C SER A 34 -16.50 0.75 11.37
N MET A 35 -16.36 -0.37 12.08
CA MET A 35 -16.54 -1.72 11.50
C MET A 35 -17.97 -2.00 11.02
N ARG A 36 -18.96 -1.28 11.54
CA ARG A 36 -20.36 -1.36 11.07
C ARG A 36 -20.60 -0.59 9.78
N LYS A 37 -19.71 0.33 9.39
CA LYS A 37 -19.83 1.08 8.13
C LYS A 37 -19.28 0.24 6.97
N PRO A 38 -20.00 0.14 5.84
CA PRO A 38 -19.48 -0.55 4.65
C PRO A 38 -18.23 0.15 4.09
N GLN A 39 -18.08 1.46 4.32
CA GLN A 39 -16.91 2.24 3.90
C GLN A 39 -15.61 1.70 4.51
N TYR A 40 -15.64 1.19 5.74
CA TYR A 40 -14.46 0.61 6.40
C TYR A 40 -13.96 -0.63 5.66
N TRP A 41 -14.88 -1.52 5.28
CA TRP A 41 -14.57 -2.72 4.51
C TRP A 41 -14.16 -2.40 3.07
N MET A 42 -14.75 -1.39 2.43
CA MET A 42 -14.31 -0.95 1.09
C MET A 42 -12.89 -0.42 1.11
N LEU A 43 -12.53 0.39 2.13
CA LEU A 43 -11.16 0.86 2.33
C LEU A 43 -10.22 -0.31 2.62
N ALA A 44 -10.60 -1.23 3.51
CA ALA A 44 -9.80 -2.41 3.81
C ALA A 44 -9.53 -3.27 2.55
N VAL A 45 -10.55 -3.49 1.71
CA VAL A 45 -10.42 -4.22 0.44
C VAL A 45 -9.53 -3.45 -0.55
N MET A 46 -9.73 -2.15 -0.72
CA MET A 46 -8.88 -1.32 -1.58
C MET A 46 -7.41 -1.40 -1.15
N PHE A 47 -7.14 -1.28 0.15
CA PHE A 47 -5.79 -1.40 0.70
C PHE A 47 -5.20 -2.79 0.47
N LEU A 48 -6.00 -3.82 0.73
CA LEU A 48 -5.58 -5.20 0.58
C LEU A 48 -5.24 -5.53 -0.88
N THR A 49 -6.09 -5.14 -1.83
CA THR A 49 -5.83 -5.36 -3.26
C THR A 49 -4.61 -4.57 -3.75
N ALA A 50 -4.48 -3.30 -3.33
CA ALA A 50 -3.34 -2.45 -3.65
C ALA A 50 -2.02 -3.05 -3.18
N CYS A 51 -2.03 -3.60 -1.97
CA CYS A 51 -0.82 -4.13 -1.37
C CYS A 51 -0.52 -5.56 -1.83
N MET A 52 -1.53 -6.40 -2.06
CA MET A 52 -1.33 -7.74 -2.62
C MET A 52 -0.67 -7.69 -3.99
N SER A 53 -1.10 -6.79 -4.88
CA SER A 53 -0.47 -6.65 -6.21
C SER A 53 0.98 -6.19 -6.11
N GLY A 54 1.26 -5.23 -5.22
CA GLY A 54 2.63 -4.75 -4.95
C GLY A 54 3.54 -5.85 -4.41
N LEU A 55 3.10 -6.57 -3.36
CA LEU A 55 3.85 -7.67 -2.76
C LEU A 55 4.10 -8.82 -3.74
N TYR A 56 3.11 -9.15 -4.58
CA TYR A 56 3.24 -10.18 -5.60
C TYR A 56 4.34 -9.81 -6.61
N VAL A 57 4.29 -8.61 -7.19
CA VAL A 57 5.31 -8.17 -8.17
C VAL A 57 6.68 -8.11 -7.54
N ILE A 58 6.81 -7.61 -6.31
CA ILE A 58 8.09 -7.56 -5.61
C ILE A 58 8.64 -8.96 -5.33
N GLY A 59 7.76 -9.91 -4.98
CA GLY A 59 8.13 -11.30 -4.70
C GLY A 59 8.62 -12.06 -5.93
N VAL A 60 7.91 -11.94 -7.06
CA VAL A 60 8.19 -12.70 -8.30
C VAL A 60 9.10 -11.91 -9.26
N ALA A 61 9.47 -10.66 -8.95
CA ALA A 61 10.30 -9.83 -9.85
C ALA A 61 11.64 -10.49 -10.22
N LYS A 62 12.30 -11.17 -9.27
CA LYS A 62 13.57 -11.85 -9.56
C LYS A 62 13.37 -13.04 -10.49
N ASP A 63 12.33 -13.83 -10.25
CA ASP A 63 12.02 -15.02 -11.03
C ASP A 63 11.58 -14.64 -12.45
N ILE A 64 10.81 -13.57 -12.63
CA ILE A 64 10.47 -13.02 -13.95
C ILE A 64 11.73 -12.53 -14.68
N ALA A 65 12.61 -11.81 -14.00
CA ALA A 65 13.84 -11.29 -14.60
C ALA A 65 14.76 -12.43 -15.09
N GLN A 66 14.90 -13.50 -14.31
CA GLN A 66 15.77 -14.63 -14.63
C GLN A 66 15.11 -15.61 -15.62
N GLY A 67 13.84 -15.97 -15.39
CA GLY A 67 13.11 -16.99 -16.14
C GLY A 67 12.54 -16.50 -17.47
N MET A 68 11.86 -15.35 -17.49
CA MET A 68 11.21 -14.84 -18.71
C MET A 68 12.07 -13.90 -19.54
N VAL A 69 12.98 -13.15 -18.92
CA VAL A 69 13.83 -12.17 -19.63
C VAL A 69 15.25 -12.73 -19.88
N HIS A 70 15.57 -13.93 -19.35
CA HIS A 70 16.90 -14.55 -19.42
C HIS A 70 18.05 -13.63 -18.98
N LEU A 71 17.78 -12.74 -18.02
CA LEU A 71 18.77 -11.79 -17.53
C LEU A 71 19.73 -12.44 -16.53
N ASP A 72 20.98 -12.03 -16.60
CA ASP A 72 22.01 -12.45 -15.65
C ASP A 72 21.66 -12.07 -14.20
N VAL A 73 22.19 -12.82 -13.23
CA VAL A 73 21.93 -12.67 -11.79
C VAL A 73 22.24 -11.24 -11.31
N ALA A 74 23.27 -10.60 -11.89
CA ALA A 74 23.61 -9.21 -11.60
C ALA A 74 22.50 -8.22 -12.01
N THR A 75 21.79 -8.48 -13.11
CA THR A 75 20.70 -7.61 -13.57
C THR A 75 19.41 -7.84 -12.78
N ALA A 76 19.16 -9.08 -12.33
CA ALA A 76 18.07 -9.38 -11.41
C ALA A 76 18.22 -8.65 -10.05
N ALA A 77 19.46 -8.46 -9.57
CA ALA A 77 19.72 -7.65 -8.38
C ALA A 77 19.37 -6.16 -8.60
N ASN A 78 19.65 -5.62 -9.80
CA ASN A 78 19.28 -4.25 -10.15
C ASN A 78 17.75 -4.04 -10.14
N ALA A 79 16.95 -5.05 -10.46
CA ALA A 79 15.48 -4.95 -10.41
C ALA A 79 14.97 -4.65 -9.00
N VAL A 80 15.56 -5.28 -7.98
CA VAL A 80 15.21 -5.02 -6.57
C VAL A 80 15.61 -3.61 -6.14
N THR A 81 16.76 -3.14 -6.60
CA THR A 81 17.22 -1.76 -6.34
C THR A 81 16.27 -0.75 -6.96
N VAL A 82 15.86 -0.95 -8.22
CA VAL A 82 14.87 -0.10 -8.91
C VAL A 82 13.54 -0.10 -8.17
N ILE A 83 13.05 -1.27 -7.77
CA ILE A 83 11.84 -1.41 -6.94
C ILE A 83 11.95 -0.60 -5.65
N SER A 84 13.09 -0.68 -4.96
CA SER A 84 13.30 0.02 -3.69
C SER A 84 13.28 1.54 -3.86
N ILE A 85 13.95 2.05 -4.90
CA ILE A 85 13.97 3.49 -5.23
C ILE A 85 12.58 3.96 -5.68
N ALA A 86 11.90 3.18 -6.53
CA ALA A 86 10.54 3.47 -6.97
C ALA A 86 9.56 3.47 -5.79
N ASN A 87 9.69 2.54 -4.85
CA ASN A 87 8.87 2.51 -3.65
C ASN A 87 9.09 3.74 -2.77
N LEU A 88 10.35 4.13 -2.54
CA LEU A 88 10.68 5.32 -1.76
C LEU A 88 10.14 6.60 -2.43
N SER A 89 10.35 6.75 -3.72
CA SER A 89 9.85 7.90 -4.47
C SER A 89 8.32 7.95 -4.49
N GLY A 90 7.65 6.79 -4.59
CA GLY A 90 6.19 6.68 -4.46
C GLY A 90 5.66 7.22 -3.14
N ARG A 91 6.31 6.83 -2.02
CA ARG A 91 5.96 7.33 -0.68
C ARG A 91 6.06 8.84 -0.59
N LEU A 92 7.14 9.43 -1.13
CA LEU A 92 7.37 10.87 -1.08
C LEU A 92 6.41 11.63 -2.01
N VAL A 93 6.32 11.24 -3.28
CA VAL A 93 5.54 11.96 -4.29
C VAL A 93 4.05 11.85 -4.02
N LEU A 94 3.52 10.64 -3.82
CA LEU A 94 2.09 10.46 -3.57
C LEU A 94 1.71 10.93 -2.16
N GLY A 95 2.62 10.85 -1.19
CA GLY A 95 2.45 11.47 0.13
C GLY A 95 2.23 12.98 0.04
N ILE A 96 3.19 13.70 -0.57
CA ILE A 96 3.09 15.17 -0.75
C ILE A 96 1.87 15.52 -1.61
N LEU A 97 1.58 14.74 -2.64
CA LEU A 97 0.44 14.99 -3.52
C LEU A 97 -0.88 14.80 -2.78
N SER A 98 -0.97 13.85 -1.85
CA SER A 98 -2.16 13.61 -1.03
C SER A 98 -2.50 14.72 -0.05
N ASP A 99 -1.55 15.59 0.25
CA ASP A 99 -1.79 16.78 1.06
C ASP A 99 -2.32 17.95 0.22
N LYS A 100 -2.20 17.90 -1.12
CA LYS A 100 -2.65 18.95 -2.05
C LYS A 100 -3.94 18.61 -2.80
N ILE A 101 -4.22 17.32 -3.02
CA ILE A 101 -5.42 16.85 -3.72
C ILE A 101 -6.12 15.76 -2.92
N SER A 102 -7.41 15.52 -3.21
CA SER A 102 -8.21 14.51 -2.52
C SER A 102 -7.49 13.15 -2.47
N ARG A 103 -7.30 12.63 -1.25
CA ARG A 103 -6.54 11.39 -0.97
C ARG A 103 -7.09 10.18 -1.74
N ILE A 104 -8.41 10.09 -1.89
CA ILE A 104 -9.09 9.07 -2.71
C ILE A 104 -8.63 9.14 -4.17
N ARG A 105 -8.54 10.35 -4.73
CA ARG A 105 -8.14 10.55 -6.13
C ARG A 105 -6.67 10.18 -6.32
N VAL A 106 -5.79 10.48 -5.36
CA VAL A 106 -4.38 10.05 -5.39
C VAL A 106 -4.25 8.54 -5.42
N ILE A 107 -4.94 7.85 -4.51
CA ILE A 107 -4.91 6.39 -4.45
C ILE A 107 -5.50 5.80 -5.73
N THR A 108 -6.61 6.33 -6.24
CA THR A 108 -7.22 5.86 -7.49
C THR A 108 -6.27 6.01 -8.68
N ILE A 109 -5.60 7.17 -8.83
CA ILE A 109 -4.61 7.38 -9.89
C ILE A 109 -3.44 6.40 -9.73
N GLY A 110 -2.95 6.21 -8.50
CA GLY A 110 -1.91 5.22 -8.20
C GLY A 110 -2.33 3.81 -8.61
N GLN A 111 -3.56 3.39 -8.28
CA GLN A 111 -4.11 2.09 -8.67
C GLN A 111 -4.18 1.94 -10.18
N VAL A 112 -4.61 2.98 -10.91
CA VAL A 112 -4.63 2.96 -12.38
C VAL A 112 -3.21 2.82 -12.95
N VAL A 113 -2.23 3.55 -12.42
CA VAL A 113 -0.82 3.42 -12.82
C VAL A 113 -0.30 2.00 -12.57
N SER A 114 -0.66 1.42 -11.42
CA SER A 114 -0.30 0.04 -11.09
C SER A 114 -0.96 -0.98 -12.02
N LEU A 115 -2.23 -0.76 -12.39
CA LEU A 115 -2.97 -1.61 -13.31
C LEU A 115 -2.33 -1.58 -14.71
N VAL A 116 -1.94 -0.39 -15.18
CA VAL A 116 -1.21 -0.23 -16.44
C VAL A 116 0.16 -0.91 -16.38
N GLY A 117 0.88 -0.79 -15.25
CA GLY A 117 2.15 -1.51 -15.04
C GLY A 117 1.96 -3.03 -15.07
N MET A 118 0.91 -3.54 -14.43
CA MET A 118 0.57 -4.97 -14.44
C MET A 118 0.18 -5.47 -15.84
N ALA A 119 -0.62 -4.68 -16.56
CA ALA A 119 -1.01 -4.99 -17.94
C ALA A 119 0.20 -4.99 -18.88
N ALA A 120 1.16 -4.07 -18.67
CA ALA A 120 2.41 -4.06 -19.41
C ALA A 120 3.25 -5.32 -19.15
N LEU A 121 3.30 -5.82 -17.90
CA LEU A 121 3.97 -7.09 -17.60
C LEU A 121 3.30 -8.31 -18.25
N LEU A 122 1.97 -8.28 -18.41
CA LEU A 122 1.20 -9.43 -18.91
C LEU A 122 1.09 -9.48 -20.44
N PHE A 123 0.97 -8.33 -21.11
CA PHE A 123 0.65 -8.25 -22.55
C PHE A 123 1.77 -7.68 -23.42
N ALA A 124 2.76 -6.98 -22.85
CA ALA A 124 3.82 -6.37 -23.65
C ALA A 124 4.99 -7.36 -23.87
N PRO A 125 5.69 -7.29 -25.02
CA PRO A 125 6.94 -8.02 -25.19
C PRO A 125 7.95 -7.58 -24.12
N LEU A 126 8.39 -8.55 -23.32
CA LEU A 126 9.26 -8.35 -22.17
C LEU A 126 10.70 -8.04 -22.62
N ASN A 127 10.95 -6.75 -22.89
CA ASN A 127 12.31 -6.21 -22.95
C ASN A 127 12.76 -5.76 -21.55
N ALA A 128 14.07 -5.78 -21.29
CA ALA A 128 14.63 -5.36 -20.01
C ALA A 128 14.11 -3.97 -19.56
N LEU A 129 14.05 -3.00 -20.48
CA LEU A 129 13.58 -1.64 -20.19
C LEU A 129 12.10 -1.61 -19.80
N THR A 130 11.23 -2.32 -20.53
CA THR A 130 9.79 -2.39 -20.26
C THR A 130 9.50 -3.08 -18.94
N PHE A 131 10.28 -4.13 -18.62
CA PHE A 131 10.22 -4.83 -17.35
C PHE A 131 10.58 -3.90 -16.18
N PHE A 132 11.72 -3.19 -16.25
CA PHE A 132 12.13 -2.25 -15.20
C PHE A 132 11.12 -1.11 -15.01
N ALA A 133 10.56 -0.57 -16.10
CA ALA A 133 9.54 0.46 -16.03
C ALA A 133 8.26 -0.05 -15.35
N ALA A 134 7.80 -1.25 -15.71
CA ALA A 134 6.57 -1.81 -15.18
C ALA A 134 6.66 -2.14 -13.68
N ILE A 135 7.76 -2.78 -13.24
CA ILE A 135 7.98 -3.04 -11.80
C ILE A 135 8.13 -1.73 -11.02
N ALA A 136 8.73 -0.69 -11.61
CA ALA A 136 8.85 0.62 -10.97
C ALA A 136 7.48 1.28 -10.78
N CYS A 137 6.59 1.23 -11.78
CA CYS A 137 5.23 1.75 -11.67
C CYS A 137 4.43 1.07 -10.54
N VAL A 138 4.52 -0.26 -10.44
CA VAL A 138 3.84 -1.02 -9.38
C VAL A 138 4.44 -0.70 -8.01
N ALA A 139 5.78 -0.69 -7.88
CA ALA A 139 6.47 -0.38 -6.64
C ALA A 139 6.20 1.06 -6.15
N PHE A 140 6.11 2.02 -7.08
CA PHE A 140 5.75 3.41 -6.82
C PHE A 140 4.34 3.53 -6.26
N ASN A 141 3.34 2.90 -6.90
CA ASN A 141 1.98 2.89 -6.38
C ASN A 141 1.88 2.23 -5.00
N PHE A 142 2.56 1.08 -4.82
CA PHE A 142 2.58 0.37 -3.55
C PHE A 142 3.09 1.25 -2.41
N GLY A 143 4.21 1.94 -2.62
CA GLY A 143 4.79 2.85 -1.64
C GLY A 143 3.86 4.01 -1.30
N GLY A 144 3.32 4.68 -2.32
CA GLY A 144 2.42 5.80 -2.11
C GLY A 144 1.11 5.43 -1.43
N THR A 145 0.51 4.30 -1.81
CA THR A 145 -0.76 3.85 -1.20
C THR A 145 -0.59 3.61 0.29
N ILE A 146 0.51 2.96 0.73
CA ILE A 146 0.78 2.74 2.16
C ILE A 146 0.97 4.05 2.93
N THR A 147 1.58 5.07 2.31
CA THR A 147 1.80 6.36 2.96
C THR A 147 0.51 7.17 3.10
N VAL A 148 -0.38 7.14 2.10
CA VAL A 148 -1.59 7.97 2.08
C VAL A 148 -2.74 7.34 2.87
N PHE A 149 -2.72 6.00 3.05
CA PHE A 149 -3.82 5.27 3.67
C PHE A 149 -4.16 5.68 5.12
N PRO A 150 -3.19 5.85 6.04
CA PRO A 150 -3.49 6.28 7.41
C PRO A 150 -4.21 7.62 7.44
N SER A 151 -3.76 8.57 6.60
CA SER A 151 -4.37 9.90 6.51
C SER A 151 -5.79 9.84 5.93
N LEU A 152 -6.03 8.94 4.98
CA LEU A 152 -7.38 8.68 4.46
C LEU A 152 -8.30 8.11 5.55
N VAL A 153 -7.83 7.12 6.31
CA VAL A 153 -8.61 6.52 7.41
C VAL A 153 -8.93 7.56 8.49
N SER A 154 -7.99 8.48 8.81
CA SER A 154 -8.26 9.55 9.78
C SER A 154 -9.30 10.55 9.31
N GLU A 155 -9.38 10.81 8.00
CA GLU A 155 -10.37 11.73 7.42
C GLU A 155 -11.80 11.14 7.49
N PHE A 156 -11.93 9.82 7.41
CA PHE A 156 -13.23 9.14 7.47
C PHE A 156 -13.71 8.78 8.89
N PHE A 157 -12.80 8.40 9.78
CA PHE A 157 -13.14 7.81 11.09
C PHE A 157 -12.63 8.61 12.30
N GLY A 158 -12.00 9.77 12.08
CA GLY A 158 -11.47 10.61 13.14
C GLY A 158 -10.06 10.20 13.60
N LEU A 159 -9.36 11.14 14.22
CA LEU A 159 -7.96 10.98 14.68
C LEU A 159 -7.86 10.20 16.00
N ASN A 160 -8.84 10.32 16.91
CA ASN A 160 -8.74 9.77 18.26
C ASN A 160 -8.75 8.23 18.29
N ASN A 161 -9.45 7.58 17.36
CA ASN A 161 -9.45 6.11 17.22
C ASN A 161 -8.68 5.62 15.98
N LEU A 162 -7.87 6.47 15.34
CA LEU A 162 -7.14 6.12 14.12
C LEU A 162 -6.27 4.88 14.29
N ALA A 163 -5.42 4.85 15.33
CA ALA A 163 -4.47 3.75 15.54
C ALA A 163 -5.19 2.40 15.72
N LYS A 164 -6.35 2.43 16.39
CA LYS A 164 -7.21 1.26 16.61
C LYS A 164 -7.91 0.81 15.33
N ASN A 165 -8.53 1.74 14.59
CA ASN A 165 -9.26 1.47 13.35
C ASN A 165 -8.31 1.00 12.22
N TYR A 166 -7.23 1.74 12.00
CA TYR A 166 -6.20 1.42 11.01
C TYR A 166 -5.42 0.17 11.41
N GLY A 167 -5.13 -0.03 12.70
CA GLY A 167 -4.42 -1.20 13.20
C GLY A 167 -5.11 -2.51 12.85
N VAL A 168 -6.44 -2.59 12.96
CA VAL A 168 -7.21 -3.79 12.59
C VAL A 168 -7.20 -4.03 11.08
N ILE A 169 -7.36 -2.99 10.25
CA ILE A 169 -7.21 -3.09 8.78
C ILE A 169 -5.81 -3.61 8.44
N TYR A 170 -4.79 -3.03 9.08
CA TYR A 170 -3.39 -3.36 8.82
C TYR A 170 -3.03 -4.77 9.31
N LEU A 171 -3.66 -5.24 10.38
CA LEU A 171 -3.49 -6.61 10.88
C LEU A 171 -4.12 -7.63 9.92
N GLY A 172 -5.33 -7.36 9.42
CA GLY A 172 -5.95 -8.15 8.36
C GLY A 172 -5.12 -8.15 7.08
N PHE A 173 -4.56 -6.99 6.70
CA PHE A 173 -3.59 -6.88 5.62
C PHE A 173 -2.33 -7.71 5.91
N GLY A 174 -1.78 -7.69 7.12
CA GLY A 174 -0.62 -8.48 7.49
C GLY A 174 -0.85 -9.98 7.24
N ILE A 175 -2.00 -10.50 7.67
CA ILE A 175 -2.40 -11.89 7.43
C ILE A 175 -2.58 -12.14 5.92
N GLY A 176 -3.28 -11.26 5.21
CA GLY A 176 -3.48 -11.36 3.76
C GLY A 176 -2.17 -11.29 2.96
N SER A 177 -1.20 -10.50 3.42
CA SER A 177 0.12 -10.36 2.80
C SER A 177 0.95 -11.63 2.94
N ILE A 178 0.85 -12.34 4.08
CA ILE A 178 1.50 -13.64 4.27
C ILE A 178 0.90 -14.66 3.30
N CYS A 179 -0.44 -14.77 3.25
CA CYS A 179 -1.11 -15.66 2.30
C CYS A 179 -0.76 -15.32 0.84
N GLY A 180 -0.78 -14.04 0.47
CA GLY A 180 -0.43 -13.57 -0.87
C GLY A 180 1.02 -13.85 -1.25
N SER A 181 1.95 -13.63 -0.32
CA SER A 181 3.38 -13.90 -0.53
C SER A 181 3.66 -15.41 -0.63
N LEU A 182 2.95 -16.24 0.13
CA LEU A 182 3.03 -17.69 0.01
C LEU A 182 2.55 -18.17 -1.36
N ILE A 183 1.43 -17.64 -1.86
CA ILE A 183 0.90 -17.95 -3.20
C ILE A 183 1.90 -17.50 -4.27
N ALA A 184 2.46 -16.29 -4.13
CA ALA A 184 3.50 -15.77 -5.04
C ALA A 184 4.72 -16.70 -5.08
N SER A 185 5.22 -17.09 -3.91
CA SER A 185 6.36 -18.00 -3.79
C SER A 185 6.08 -19.39 -4.36
N LEU A 186 4.86 -19.92 -4.18
CA LEU A 186 4.44 -21.19 -4.78
C LEU A 186 4.35 -21.12 -6.30
N SER A 187 3.83 -20.01 -6.84
CA SER A 187 3.74 -19.80 -8.29
C SER A 187 5.12 -19.61 -8.95
N ALA A 188 6.04 -18.94 -8.25
CA ALA A 188 7.41 -18.77 -8.69
C ALA A 188 8.20 -20.08 -8.77
N VAL A 189 7.96 -21.02 -7.85
CA VAL A 189 8.63 -22.33 -7.81
C VAL A 189 8.11 -23.30 -8.88
N SER A 190 6.93 -23.05 -9.46
CA SER A 190 6.31 -23.95 -10.45
C SER A 190 6.59 -23.57 -11.90
N THR A 191 7.38 -22.53 -12.17
CA THR A 191 7.78 -22.08 -13.53
C THR A 191 9.27 -22.28 -13.70
#